data_AF-A0A6H2NH93-F1
#
_entry.id   AF-A0A6H2NH93-F1
#
_cell.length_a   1.000
_cell.length_b   1.000
_cell.length_c   1.000
_cell.angle_alpha   90.00
_cell.angle_beta   90.00
_cell.angle_gamma   90.00
#
_symmetry.space_group_name_H-M   'P 1'
#
loop_
_entity.id
_entity.type
_entity.pdbx_description
1 polymer ?
#
loop_
_entity_poly.entity_id
_entity_poly.type
_entity_poly.pdbx_seq_one_letter_code
_entity_poly.pdbx_strand_id
1 'polypeptide(L)'
;MGPLLPDPNHPALRSADEGSPFYIGANTNIQDSVVIHGLEQGRVSGDDGQAYSVWVGDNTCITHLALIHGPAYVGNNCFIGFRSTVFNAKVGHGCIVMMHVLIQDVEIPAGRYVPSGAVITTQQAADRLPEAKESDKAFSHHVVAVNQALRAGDRCADDVACLTQWQTSAHNNYAKGNGGSLSAEAMAQVRQQLRQGYRVGLEYADPRRFKAGSWQSAPALAATQEAEVLAQIEQFLAAHPGNYVRLLGINPRAKQRQFEQVIQMPE
;
A
#
# COMPACT_ATOMS: atom_id res chain seq x y z
N MET A 1 -23.25 4.92 23.70
CA MET A 1 -22.38 3.86 23.14
C MET A 1 -20.96 4.35 23.29
N GLY A 2 -20.17 3.74 24.18
CA GLY A 2 -18.81 4.17 24.48
C GLY A 2 -17.84 3.86 23.34
N PRO A 3 -16.68 4.53 23.28
CA PRO A 3 -15.67 4.23 22.27
C PRO A 3 -15.17 2.80 22.44
N LEU A 4 -15.17 2.04 21.35
CA LEU A 4 -14.55 0.71 21.27
C LEU A 4 -13.05 0.89 21.48
N LEU A 5 -12.55 0.49 22.66
CA LEU A 5 -11.12 0.30 22.85
C LEU A 5 -10.67 -0.83 21.92
N PRO A 6 -9.64 -0.63 21.08
CA PRO A 6 -9.11 -1.68 20.23
C PRO A 6 -8.53 -2.82 21.08
N ASP A 7 -8.61 -4.04 20.53
CA ASP A 7 -8.11 -5.27 21.16
C ASP A 7 -6.64 -5.12 21.61
N PRO A 8 -6.33 -5.32 22.90
CA PRO A 8 -4.96 -5.21 23.43
C PRO A 8 -3.96 -6.21 22.82
N ASN A 9 -4.43 -7.22 22.08
CA ASN A 9 -3.57 -8.19 21.38
C ASN A 9 -3.30 -7.83 19.91
N HIS A 10 -3.80 -6.70 19.40
CA HIS A 10 -3.45 -6.24 18.06
C HIS A 10 -2.02 -5.65 18.04
N PRO A 11 -1.07 -6.16 17.24
CA PRO A 11 0.36 -5.82 17.31
C PRO A 11 0.72 -4.37 16.91
N ALA A 12 -0.26 -3.50 16.67
CA ALA A 12 -0.10 -2.15 16.14
C ALA A 12 -0.23 -1.03 17.19
N LEU A 13 -0.71 -1.32 18.41
CA LEU A 13 -0.91 -0.30 19.44
C LEU A 13 0.07 -0.54 20.60
N ARG A 14 1.30 -0.04 20.47
CA ARG A 14 2.24 0.01 21.60
C ARG A 14 2.26 1.41 22.19
N SER A 15 1.61 1.50 23.35
CA SER A 15 1.71 2.52 24.40
C SER A 15 1.16 3.92 24.13
N ALA A 16 0.05 4.22 24.80
CA ALA A 16 -0.33 5.57 25.24
C ALA A 16 0.07 5.76 26.72
N ASP A 17 1.27 5.31 27.09
CA ASP A 17 1.80 5.39 28.46
C ASP A 17 2.32 6.79 28.81
N GLU A 18 2.84 7.52 27.83
CA GLU A 18 3.32 8.91 28.00
C GLU A 18 2.33 9.94 27.42
N GLY A 19 2.02 9.87 26.12
CA GLY A 19 1.06 10.77 25.46
C GLY A 19 -0.35 10.18 25.32
N SER A 20 -1.36 10.79 25.93
CA SER A 20 -2.78 10.39 25.79
C SER A 20 -3.72 11.60 25.74
N PRO A 21 -4.93 11.50 25.17
CA PRO A 21 -5.53 10.34 24.47
C PRO A 21 -5.12 10.24 22.98
N PHE A 22 -5.36 9.08 22.37
CA PHE A 22 -5.30 8.87 20.93
C PHE A 22 -6.71 8.69 20.34
N TYR A 23 -6.92 9.17 19.13
CA TYR A 23 -8.16 8.97 18.36
C TYR A 23 -7.86 8.34 17.00
N ILE A 24 -8.64 7.33 16.63
CA ILE A 24 -8.62 6.68 15.31
C ILE A 24 -10.06 6.68 14.77
N GLY A 25 -10.26 7.37 13.66
CA GLY A 25 -11.56 7.54 13.01
C GLY A 25 -12.11 6.28 12.35
N ALA A 26 -13.36 6.38 11.91
CA ALA A 26 -14.07 5.31 11.24
C ALA A 26 -13.44 4.96 9.88
N ASN A 27 -13.49 3.69 9.48
CA ASN A 27 -12.94 3.17 8.22
C ASN A 27 -11.44 3.45 8.01
N THR A 28 -10.72 3.81 9.07
CA THR A 28 -9.29 4.03 9.02
C THR A 28 -8.53 2.72 9.16
N ASN A 29 -7.51 2.55 8.33
CA ASN A 29 -6.74 1.31 8.24
C ASN A 29 -5.32 1.53 8.77
N ILE A 30 -4.98 0.81 9.84
CA ILE A 30 -3.64 0.78 10.42
C ILE A 30 -2.96 -0.53 10.01
N GLN A 31 -1.92 -0.42 9.18
CA GLN A 31 -1.23 -1.58 8.60
C GLN A 31 -0.14 -2.16 9.52
N ASP A 32 0.48 -3.23 9.05
CA ASP A 32 1.47 -4.02 9.79
C ASP A 32 2.66 -3.18 10.22
N SER A 33 3.05 -3.36 11.49
CA SER A 33 4.20 -2.69 12.10
C SER A 33 4.14 -1.15 12.08
N VAL A 34 2.95 -0.56 11.91
CA VAL A 34 2.74 0.85 12.22
C VAL A 34 2.97 1.07 13.71
N VAL A 35 3.65 2.16 14.04
CA VAL A 35 3.84 2.60 15.42
C VAL A 35 3.11 3.92 15.61
N ILE A 36 2.22 3.96 16.60
CA ILE A 36 1.56 5.19 17.05
C ILE A 36 1.99 5.43 18.49
N HIS A 37 2.67 6.54 18.72
CA HIS A 37 3.18 6.94 20.04
C HIS A 37 2.98 8.45 20.23
N GLY A 38 3.24 8.98 21.42
CA GLY A 38 3.13 10.41 21.65
C GLY A 38 3.94 10.87 22.85
N LEU A 39 4.44 12.11 22.78
CA LEU A 39 5.11 12.74 23.92
C LEU A 39 4.12 13.01 25.06
N GLU A 40 4.63 13.02 26.29
CA GLU A 40 3.85 13.34 27.50
C GLU A 40 3.13 14.70 27.38
N GLN A 41 3.86 15.70 26.87
CA GLN A 41 3.36 17.05 26.65
C GLN A 41 3.14 17.36 25.16
N GLY A 42 2.26 18.32 24.90
CA GLY A 42 1.83 18.69 23.55
C GLY A 42 0.58 17.95 23.13
N ARG A 43 -0.40 18.68 22.62
CA ARG A 43 -1.67 18.13 22.13
C ARG A 43 -2.08 18.83 20.84
N VAL A 44 -2.78 18.11 19.98
CA VAL A 44 -3.51 18.65 18.84
C VAL A 44 -5.00 18.73 19.18
N SER A 45 -5.72 19.68 18.57
CA SER A 45 -7.19 19.70 18.63
C SER A 45 -7.71 18.69 17.61
N GLY A 46 -8.55 17.77 18.05
CA GLY A 46 -9.36 16.93 17.17
C GLY A 46 -10.49 17.72 16.50
N ASP A 47 -11.16 17.08 15.54
CA ASP A 47 -12.30 17.69 14.84
C ASP A 47 -13.52 17.85 15.76
N ASP A 48 -13.55 17.14 16.89
CA ASP A 48 -14.54 17.27 17.97
C ASP A 48 -14.21 18.39 18.97
N GLY A 49 -13.12 19.12 18.75
CA GLY A 49 -12.64 20.20 19.61
C GLY A 49 -11.94 19.74 20.89
N GLN A 50 -11.75 18.43 21.10
CA GLN A 50 -11.03 17.89 22.26
C GLN A 50 -9.53 17.79 21.98
N ALA A 51 -8.72 17.72 23.05
CA ALA A 51 -7.27 17.64 22.96
C ALA A 51 -6.77 16.19 22.90
N TYR A 52 -5.93 15.88 21.91
CA TYR A 52 -5.35 14.56 21.66
C TYR A 52 -3.83 14.62 21.55
N SER A 53 -3.14 13.56 21.97
CA SER A 53 -1.73 13.40 21.64
C SER A 53 -1.59 12.97 20.17
N VAL A 54 -2.45 12.08 19.70
CA VAL A 54 -2.55 11.70 18.28
C VAL A 54 -4.00 11.70 17.84
N TRP A 55 -4.30 12.39 16.74
CA TRP A 55 -5.58 12.33 16.05
C TRP A 55 -5.38 11.75 14.65
N VAL A 56 -6.08 10.67 14.33
CA VAL A 56 -6.20 10.14 12.98
C VAL A 56 -7.67 10.14 12.59
N GLY A 57 -8.01 10.91 11.56
CA GLY A 57 -9.38 11.07 11.07
C GLY A 57 -9.94 9.84 10.35
N ASP A 58 -11.11 10.00 9.75
CA ASP A 58 -11.88 8.96 9.07
C ASP A 58 -11.34 8.64 7.66
N ASN A 59 -11.56 7.40 7.22
CA ASN A 59 -11.20 6.91 5.88
C ASN A 59 -9.72 7.13 5.53
N THR A 60 -8.85 7.13 6.54
CA THR A 60 -7.41 7.36 6.39
C THR A 60 -6.66 6.04 6.40
N CYS A 61 -5.58 5.95 5.63
CA CYS A 61 -4.71 4.78 5.65
C CYS A 61 -3.33 5.12 6.15
N ILE A 62 -2.92 4.44 7.22
CA ILE A 62 -1.55 4.47 7.75
C ILE A 62 -0.88 3.15 7.34
N THR A 63 0.04 3.22 6.40
CA THR A 63 0.59 2.03 5.75
C THR A 63 1.82 1.46 6.44
N HIS A 64 2.26 0.26 6.02
CA HIS A 64 3.29 -0.54 6.70
C HIS A 64 4.51 0.27 7.16
N LEU A 65 4.94 0.02 8.39
CA LEU A 65 6.14 0.62 9.02
C LEU A 65 6.09 2.16 9.19
N ALA A 66 4.93 2.80 8.98
CA ALA A 66 4.80 4.23 9.25
C ALA A 66 4.87 4.51 10.77
N LEU A 67 5.38 5.69 11.12
CA LEU A 67 5.46 6.19 12.48
C LEU A 67 4.62 7.45 12.61
N ILE A 68 3.60 7.41 13.46
CA ILE A 68 2.82 8.59 13.86
C ILE A 68 3.17 8.92 15.30
N HIS A 69 3.83 10.05 15.51
CA HIS A 69 4.32 10.44 16.82
C HIS A 69 3.71 11.78 17.28
N GLY A 70 2.95 11.74 18.37
CA GLY A 70 2.28 12.88 18.97
C GLY A 70 3.25 13.98 19.47
N PRO A 71 2.84 15.27 19.45
CA PRO A 71 1.52 15.76 19.05
C PRO A 71 1.32 15.74 17.53
N ALA A 72 0.36 14.95 17.05
CA ALA A 72 0.18 14.72 15.62
C ALA A 72 -1.29 14.69 15.23
N TYR A 73 -1.63 15.38 14.15
CA TYR A 73 -2.96 15.36 13.55
C TYR A 73 -2.83 14.85 12.11
N VAL A 74 -3.61 13.82 11.76
CA VAL A 74 -3.78 13.34 10.40
C VAL A 74 -5.26 13.41 10.06
N GLY A 75 -5.63 14.25 9.10
CA GLY A 75 -7.02 14.48 8.74
C GLY A 75 -7.68 13.28 8.02
N ASN A 76 -8.96 13.45 7.74
CA ASN A 76 -9.78 12.51 6.97
C ASN A 76 -9.27 12.29 5.54
N ASN A 77 -9.50 11.10 5.00
CA ASN A 77 -9.17 10.70 3.61
C ASN A 77 -7.68 10.83 3.27
N CYS A 78 -6.80 10.68 4.24
CA CYS A 78 -5.35 10.77 4.04
C CYS A 78 -4.75 9.40 3.69
N PHE A 79 -3.67 9.42 2.92
CA PHE A 79 -2.81 8.27 2.70
C PHE A 79 -1.41 8.57 3.24
N ILE A 80 -0.96 7.81 4.23
CA ILE A 80 0.39 7.89 4.79
C ILE A 80 1.20 6.68 4.32
N GLY A 81 2.10 6.93 3.37
CA GLY A 81 2.86 5.92 2.65
C GLY A 81 3.92 5.20 3.48
N PHE A 82 4.50 4.15 2.88
CA PHE A 82 5.33 3.17 3.58
C PHE A 82 6.52 3.82 4.26
N ARG A 83 6.75 3.45 5.53
CA ARG A 83 7.89 3.94 6.31
C ARG A 83 7.98 5.47 6.38
N SER A 84 6.85 6.16 6.26
CA SER A 84 6.79 7.61 6.44
C SER A 84 6.57 7.95 7.91
N THR A 85 7.11 9.08 8.34
CA THR A 85 7.06 9.57 9.71
C THR A 85 6.33 10.90 9.77
N VAL A 86 5.35 11.01 10.68
CA VAL A 86 4.67 12.25 11.03
C VAL A 86 4.94 12.51 12.51
N PHE A 87 5.66 13.59 12.83
CA PHE A 87 6.04 13.92 14.21
C PHE A 87 5.87 15.41 14.50
N ASN A 88 5.21 15.76 15.60
CA ASN A 88 4.95 17.16 15.98
C ASN A 88 4.37 17.98 14.81
N ALA A 89 3.39 17.43 14.10
CA ALA A 89 2.94 17.94 12.81
C ALA A 89 1.45 17.73 12.57
N LYS A 90 0.89 18.54 11.67
CA LYS A 90 -0.48 18.38 11.18
C LYS A 90 -0.48 18.07 9.69
N VAL A 91 -1.25 17.07 9.29
CA VAL A 91 -1.50 16.70 7.90
C VAL A 91 -2.98 16.94 7.61
N GLY A 92 -3.29 17.94 6.79
CA GLY A 92 -4.65 18.30 6.44
C GLY A 92 -5.39 17.19 5.67
N HIS A 93 -6.71 17.30 5.59
CA HIS A 93 -7.56 16.30 4.93
C HIS A 93 -7.16 16.03 3.47
N GLY A 94 -7.34 14.78 3.01
CA GLY A 94 -7.14 14.42 1.61
C GLY A 94 -5.69 14.47 1.13
N CYS A 95 -4.71 14.53 2.05
CA CYS A 95 -3.31 14.52 1.67
C CYS A 95 -2.84 13.13 1.25
N ILE A 96 -1.98 13.09 0.23
CA ILE A 96 -1.32 11.88 -0.24
C ILE A 96 0.17 12.01 0.06
N VAL A 97 0.59 11.34 1.13
CA VAL A 97 2.00 11.25 1.54
C VAL A 97 2.56 9.95 0.99
N MET A 98 3.54 10.04 0.11
CA MET A 98 4.15 8.86 -0.49
C MET A 98 5.17 8.20 0.46
N MET A 99 5.99 7.29 -0.05
CA MET A 99 6.85 6.43 0.76
C MET A 99 8.10 7.17 1.27
N HIS A 100 8.63 6.76 2.43
CA HIS A 100 9.88 7.27 3.01
C HIS A 100 9.89 8.79 3.25
N VAL A 101 8.74 9.37 3.58
CA VAL A 101 8.63 10.80 3.85
C VAL A 101 8.83 11.10 5.34
N LEU A 102 9.53 12.18 5.66
CA LEU A 102 9.54 12.76 7.00
C LEU A 102 8.76 14.09 6.99
N ILE A 103 7.73 14.19 7.82
CA ILE A 103 6.99 15.42 8.10
C ILE A 103 7.19 15.74 9.58
N GLN A 104 7.81 16.87 9.87
CA GLN A 104 8.13 17.26 11.23
C GLN A 104 8.00 18.77 11.44
N ASP A 105 7.43 19.18 12.57
CA ASP A 105 7.36 20.60 13.00
C ASP A 105 6.64 21.53 11.99
N VAL A 106 5.67 20.99 11.24
CA VAL A 106 4.95 21.70 10.18
C VAL A 106 3.47 21.34 10.11
N GLU A 107 2.70 22.19 9.44
CA GLU A 107 1.32 21.93 9.04
C GLU A 107 1.23 21.80 7.51
N ILE A 108 0.92 20.60 7.02
CA ILE A 108 0.68 20.34 5.60
C ILE A 108 -0.76 20.76 5.28
N PRO A 109 -0.97 21.69 4.33
CA PRO A 109 -2.32 22.09 3.91
C PRO A 109 -3.12 20.90 3.38
N ALA A 110 -4.45 21.00 3.40
CA ALA A 110 -5.33 19.96 2.85
C ALA A 110 -5.10 19.70 1.35
N GLY A 111 -5.31 18.47 0.91
CA GLY A 111 -5.27 18.06 -0.50
C GLY A 111 -3.88 18.09 -1.13
N ARG A 112 -2.80 18.11 -0.33
CA ARG A 112 -1.42 18.17 -0.85
C ARG A 112 -0.83 16.80 -1.09
N TYR A 113 0.06 16.73 -2.07
CA TYR A 113 0.86 15.57 -2.40
C TYR A 113 2.30 15.75 -1.92
N VAL A 114 2.81 14.77 -1.19
CA VAL A 114 4.19 14.76 -0.71
C VAL A 114 4.96 13.64 -1.42
N PRO A 115 5.95 13.94 -2.27
CA PRO A 115 6.66 12.94 -3.06
C PRO A 115 7.52 12.03 -2.18
N SER A 116 7.80 10.82 -2.67
CA SER A 116 8.59 9.83 -1.93
C SER A 116 9.98 10.36 -1.57
N GLY A 117 10.44 10.08 -0.35
CA GLY A 117 11.76 10.51 0.14
C GLY A 117 11.85 11.98 0.57
N ALA A 118 10.75 12.74 0.51
CA ALA A 118 10.76 14.14 0.93
C ALA A 118 10.95 14.30 2.45
N VAL A 119 11.66 15.37 2.82
CA VAL A 119 11.82 15.79 4.22
C VAL A 119 11.26 17.19 4.36
N ILE A 120 10.12 17.31 5.04
CA ILE A 120 9.38 18.55 5.22
C ILE A 120 9.49 18.97 6.69
N THR A 121 10.42 19.87 6.96
CA THR A 121 10.75 20.37 8.31
C THR A 121 10.62 21.88 8.45
N THR A 122 10.13 22.56 7.40
CA THR A 122 9.89 24.01 7.42
C THR A 122 8.51 24.31 6.84
N GLN A 123 7.80 25.26 7.45
CA GLN A 123 6.45 25.62 7.00
C GLN A 123 6.46 26.13 5.54
N GLN A 124 7.50 26.86 5.14
CA GLN A 124 7.64 27.30 3.75
C GLN A 124 7.71 26.14 2.75
N ALA A 125 8.33 25.01 3.12
CA ALA A 125 8.35 23.82 2.27
C ALA A 125 6.96 23.16 2.22
N ALA A 126 6.27 23.07 3.36
CA ALA A 126 4.90 22.54 3.44
C ALA A 126 3.91 23.36 2.58
N ASP A 127 4.00 24.69 2.64
CA ASP A 127 3.12 25.60 1.92
C ASP A 127 3.27 25.48 0.39
N ARG A 128 4.45 25.07 -0.09
CA ARG A 128 4.80 24.93 -1.51
C ARG A 128 4.53 23.55 -2.10
N LEU A 129 4.02 22.61 -1.32
CA LEU A 129 3.70 21.27 -1.82
C LEU A 129 2.65 21.34 -2.94
N PRO A 130 2.77 20.50 -3.98
CA PRO A 130 1.77 20.42 -5.05
C PRO A 130 0.44 19.85 -4.54
N GLU A 131 -0.64 20.14 -5.26
CA GLU A 131 -1.93 19.49 -5.03
C GLU A 131 -1.90 18.03 -5.48
N ALA A 132 -2.62 17.16 -4.76
CA ALA A 132 -2.81 15.77 -5.12
C ALA A 132 -3.74 15.65 -6.32
N LYS A 133 -3.31 14.89 -7.33
CA LYS A 133 -4.08 14.62 -8.55
C LYS A 133 -4.99 13.41 -8.35
N GLU A 134 -5.99 13.28 -9.21
CA GLU A 134 -6.88 12.11 -9.22
C GLU A 134 -6.13 10.79 -9.42
N SER A 135 -5.02 10.80 -10.18
CA SER A 135 -4.14 9.63 -10.31
C SER A 135 -3.53 9.19 -8.98
N ASP A 136 -3.22 10.13 -8.10
CA ASP A 136 -2.56 9.86 -6.82
C ASP A 136 -3.58 9.29 -5.83
N LYS A 137 -4.81 9.80 -5.86
CA LYS A 137 -5.94 9.25 -5.11
C LYS A 137 -6.28 7.83 -5.57
N ALA A 138 -6.35 7.60 -6.87
CA ALA A 138 -6.61 6.26 -7.42
C ALA A 138 -5.56 5.23 -6.97
N PHE A 139 -4.27 5.62 -6.95
CA PHE A 139 -3.20 4.78 -6.41
C PHE A 139 -3.41 4.46 -4.93
N SER A 140 -3.72 5.46 -4.09
CA SER A 140 -3.98 5.23 -2.67
C SER A 140 -5.15 4.27 -2.42
N HIS A 141 -6.25 4.39 -3.17
CA HIS A 141 -7.41 3.49 -3.07
C HIS A 141 -7.05 2.05 -3.46
N HIS A 142 -6.25 1.86 -4.51
CA HIS A 142 -5.82 0.54 -4.94
C HIS A 142 -4.95 -0.14 -3.86
N VAL A 143 -3.96 0.57 -3.30
CA VAL A 143 -3.09 0.03 -2.24
C VAL A 143 -3.89 -0.31 -0.98
N VAL A 144 -4.90 0.49 -0.63
CA VAL A 144 -5.80 0.20 0.50
C VAL A 144 -6.67 -1.03 0.22
N ALA A 145 -7.27 -1.11 -0.96
CA ALA A 145 -8.19 -2.19 -1.33
C ALA A 145 -7.50 -3.56 -1.37
N VAL A 146 -6.28 -3.63 -1.92
CA VAL A 146 -5.49 -4.87 -1.96
C VAL A 146 -5.16 -5.34 -0.54
N ASN A 147 -4.74 -4.43 0.35
CA ASN A 147 -4.41 -4.77 1.73
C ASN A 147 -5.63 -5.18 2.57
N GLN A 148 -6.80 -4.57 2.32
CA GLN A 148 -8.05 -4.95 2.99
C GLN A 148 -8.57 -6.32 2.53
N ALA A 149 -8.46 -6.62 1.23
CA ALA A 149 -8.84 -7.93 0.69
C ALA A 149 -8.00 -9.07 1.29
N LEU A 150 -6.69 -8.83 1.48
CA LEU A 150 -5.80 -9.80 2.15
C LEU A 150 -6.23 -10.05 3.61
N ARG A 151 -6.50 -8.99 4.37
CA ARG A 151 -6.97 -9.11 5.78
C ARG A 151 -8.38 -9.69 5.94
N ALA A 152 -9.26 -9.52 4.95
CA ALA A 152 -10.58 -10.13 4.97
C ALA A 152 -10.51 -11.65 4.71
N GLY A 153 -9.53 -12.08 3.90
CA GLY A 153 -9.17 -13.50 3.78
C GLY A 153 -8.70 -14.08 5.11
N ASP A 154 -7.82 -13.37 5.82
CA ASP A 154 -7.31 -13.82 7.13
C ASP A 154 -8.42 -13.91 8.19
N ARG A 155 -9.35 -12.95 8.23
CA ARG A 155 -10.48 -12.98 9.19
C ARG A 155 -11.52 -14.08 8.93
N CYS A 156 -11.61 -14.60 7.71
CA CYS A 156 -12.44 -15.78 7.42
C CYS A 156 -11.81 -17.09 7.90
N ALA A 157 -10.50 -17.13 8.15
CA ALA A 157 -9.83 -18.33 8.63
C ALA A 157 -10.18 -18.65 10.10
N ASP A 158 -10.57 -17.64 10.88
CA ASP A 158 -10.81 -17.77 12.33
C ASP A 158 -12.27 -18.02 12.71
N ASP A 159 -13.24 -17.96 11.78
CA ASP A 159 -14.67 -18.05 12.09
C ASP A 159 -15.40 -19.14 11.27
N VAL A 160 -15.64 -20.29 11.90
CA VAL A 160 -16.20 -21.51 11.27
C VAL A 160 -17.60 -21.27 10.69
N ALA A 161 -18.35 -20.29 11.22
CA ALA A 161 -19.68 -19.93 10.74
C ALA A 161 -19.64 -19.22 9.37
N CYS A 162 -18.57 -18.48 9.05
CA CYS A 162 -18.41 -17.81 7.77
C CYS A 162 -18.08 -18.80 6.63
N LEU A 163 -17.35 -19.88 6.94
CA LEU A 163 -16.98 -20.94 5.97
C LEU A 163 -18.20 -21.56 5.27
N THR A 164 -19.30 -21.76 5.99
CA THR A 164 -20.49 -22.45 5.43
C THR A 164 -21.37 -21.54 4.57
N GLN A 165 -21.36 -20.24 4.81
CA GLN A 165 -22.13 -19.28 4.00
C GLN A 165 -21.44 -18.94 2.67
N TRP A 166 -20.10 -18.98 2.64
CA TRP A 166 -19.32 -18.86 1.39
C TRP A 166 -19.26 -20.16 0.59
N GLN A 167 -19.44 -21.33 1.23
CA GLN A 167 -19.54 -22.60 0.50
C GLN A 167 -20.77 -22.63 -0.42
N THR A 168 -21.92 -22.05 -0.08
CA THR A 168 -23.09 -22.18 -0.98
C THR A 168 -23.18 -21.10 -2.06
N SER A 169 -22.51 -19.95 -1.89
CA SER A 169 -22.52 -18.85 -2.87
C SER A 169 -21.26 -18.77 -3.74
N ALA A 170 -20.14 -19.41 -3.34
CA ALA A 170 -18.92 -19.48 -4.15
C ALA A 170 -18.85 -20.70 -5.09
N HIS A 171 -19.78 -21.66 -4.98
CA HIS A 171 -19.80 -22.86 -5.84
C HIS A 171 -20.20 -22.60 -7.29
N ASN A 172 -20.61 -21.37 -7.66
CA ASN A 172 -20.90 -21.01 -9.05
C ASN A 172 -19.91 -20.01 -9.70
N ASN A 173 -18.91 -19.50 -8.97
CA ASN A 173 -17.96 -18.53 -9.55
C ASN A 173 -16.47 -18.76 -9.22
N TYR A 174 -16.12 -19.78 -8.43
CA TYR A 174 -14.72 -20.17 -8.18
C TYR A 174 -14.39 -21.61 -8.64
N ALA A 175 -15.04 -22.06 -9.71
CA ALA A 175 -14.65 -23.26 -10.44
C ALA A 175 -13.89 -22.94 -11.74
N LYS A 176 -12.81 -22.14 -11.65
CA LYS A 176 -11.59 -22.26 -12.50
C LYS A 176 -10.59 -21.13 -12.22
N GLY A 177 -9.47 -21.49 -11.63
CA GLY A 177 -8.29 -20.64 -11.48
C GLY A 177 -7.11 -21.46 -11.00
N ASN A 178 -6.89 -22.59 -11.69
CA ASN A 178 -5.80 -23.52 -11.47
C ASN A 178 -4.45 -22.78 -11.55
N GLY A 179 -3.46 -23.21 -10.75
CA GLY A 179 -2.08 -22.73 -10.90
C GLY A 179 -1.65 -22.70 -12.36
N GLY A 180 -1.13 -21.55 -12.80
CA GLY A 180 -0.54 -21.36 -14.14
C GLY A 180 -1.21 -20.34 -15.07
N SER A 181 -2.31 -19.66 -14.72
CA SER A 181 -2.92 -18.65 -15.61
C SER A 181 -2.64 -17.21 -15.18
N LEU A 182 -2.24 -16.36 -16.13
CA LEU A 182 -2.01 -14.92 -15.92
C LEU A 182 -3.28 -14.21 -15.43
N SER A 183 -3.14 -13.29 -14.46
CA SER A 183 -4.25 -12.46 -14.02
C SER A 183 -4.71 -11.50 -15.12
N ALA A 184 -6.00 -11.13 -15.11
CA ALA A 184 -6.56 -10.17 -16.08
C ALA A 184 -5.85 -8.81 -16.04
N GLU A 185 -5.37 -8.41 -14.87
CA GLU A 185 -4.56 -7.21 -14.68
C GLU A 185 -3.19 -7.32 -15.34
N ALA A 186 -2.47 -8.43 -15.14
CA ALA A 186 -1.18 -8.67 -15.79
C ALA A 186 -1.31 -8.71 -17.32
N MET A 187 -2.39 -9.30 -17.84
CA MET A 187 -2.68 -9.29 -19.28
C MET A 187 -2.92 -7.86 -19.81
N ALA A 188 -3.69 -7.04 -19.08
CA ALA A 188 -3.92 -5.65 -19.45
C ALA A 188 -2.63 -4.82 -19.46
N GLN A 189 -1.74 -5.07 -18.49
CA GLN A 189 -0.42 -4.44 -18.41
C GLN A 189 0.45 -4.82 -19.62
N VAL A 190 0.53 -6.10 -19.98
CA VAL A 190 1.27 -6.55 -21.18
C VAL A 190 0.76 -5.85 -22.44
N ARG A 191 -0.56 -5.82 -22.65
CA ARG A 191 -1.19 -5.14 -23.79
C ARG A 191 -0.81 -3.66 -23.85
N GLN A 192 -0.88 -2.96 -22.71
CA GLN A 192 -0.55 -1.53 -22.65
C GLN A 192 0.90 -1.27 -23.09
N GLN A 193 1.83 -2.11 -22.66
CA GLN A 193 3.27 -1.93 -22.92
C GLN A 193 3.59 -2.20 -24.39
N LEU A 194 3.00 -3.24 -24.97
CA LEU A 194 3.13 -3.53 -26.39
C LEU A 194 2.54 -2.40 -27.25
N ARG A 195 1.38 -1.82 -26.87
CA ARG A 195 0.78 -0.67 -27.56
C ARG A 195 1.66 0.58 -27.52
N GLN A 196 2.45 0.77 -26.48
CA GLN A 196 3.42 1.87 -26.36
C GLN A 196 4.72 1.60 -27.15
N GLY A 197 4.84 0.44 -27.79
CA GLY A 197 6.05 0.02 -28.51
C GLY A 197 7.19 -0.38 -27.58
N TYR A 198 6.88 -0.71 -26.33
CA TYR A 198 7.84 -1.23 -25.36
C TYR A 198 7.94 -2.75 -25.46
N ARG A 199 9.07 -3.28 -25.02
CA ARG A 199 9.29 -4.72 -24.88
C ARG A 199 8.94 -5.15 -23.47
N VAL A 200 8.48 -6.37 -23.34
CA VAL A 200 8.17 -6.97 -22.05
C VAL A 200 9.27 -7.97 -21.71
N GLY A 201 9.69 -7.99 -20.45
CA GLY A 201 10.65 -8.96 -19.92
C GLY A 201 10.13 -9.57 -18.63
N LEU A 202 10.73 -10.70 -18.23
CA LEU A 202 10.46 -11.36 -16.97
C LEU A 202 11.73 -11.46 -16.14
N GLU A 203 11.55 -11.36 -14.83
CA GLU A 203 12.57 -11.70 -13.85
C GLU A 203 11.95 -12.60 -12.79
N TYR A 204 12.76 -13.47 -12.20
CA TYR A 204 12.30 -14.42 -11.20
C TYR A 204 13.29 -14.52 -10.03
N ALA A 205 12.78 -14.91 -8.87
CA ALA A 205 13.57 -15.09 -7.66
C ALA A 205 12.99 -16.24 -6.82
N ASP A 206 13.85 -17.09 -6.27
CA ASP A 206 13.45 -17.96 -5.17
C ASP A 206 13.16 -17.14 -3.89
N PRO A 207 12.46 -17.67 -2.89
CA PRO A 207 12.13 -16.93 -1.67
C PRO A 207 13.33 -16.32 -0.94
N ARG A 208 14.51 -16.95 -1.02
CA ARG A 208 15.74 -16.45 -0.40
C ARG A 208 16.29 -15.25 -1.17
N ARG A 209 16.34 -15.32 -2.50
CA ARG A 209 16.79 -14.24 -3.39
C ARG A 209 15.86 -13.04 -3.34
N PHE A 210 14.55 -13.29 -3.29
CA PHE A 210 13.54 -12.26 -3.12
C PHE A 210 13.76 -11.45 -1.83
N LYS A 211 13.98 -12.13 -0.69
CA LYS A 211 14.33 -11.48 0.60
C LYS A 211 15.59 -10.62 0.53
N ALA A 212 16.55 -10.99 -0.32
CA ALA A 212 17.78 -10.24 -0.55
C ALA A 212 17.68 -9.18 -1.67
N GLY A 213 16.50 -9.00 -2.28
CA GLY A 213 16.30 -8.09 -3.42
C GLY A 213 17.02 -8.51 -4.71
N SER A 214 17.47 -9.76 -4.79
CA SER A 214 18.21 -10.30 -5.93
C SER A 214 17.25 -10.99 -6.90
N TRP A 215 17.31 -10.62 -8.18
CA TRP A 215 16.45 -11.17 -9.23
C TRP A 215 17.30 -11.77 -10.36
N GLN A 216 16.79 -12.83 -10.97
CA GLN A 216 17.38 -13.45 -12.15
C GLN A 216 16.57 -13.08 -13.38
N SER A 217 17.26 -12.69 -14.45
CA SER A 217 16.62 -12.41 -15.74
C SER A 217 16.15 -13.70 -16.40
N ALA A 218 14.87 -13.72 -16.81
CA ALA A 218 14.35 -14.78 -17.66
C ALA A 218 14.91 -14.66 -19.09
N PRO A 219 14.79 -15.71 -19.91
CA PRO A 219 15.07 -15.62 -21.35
C PRO A 219 14.28 -14.49 -22.01
N ALA A 220 14.90 -13.82 -23.00
CA ALA A 220 14.26 -12.72 -23.70
C ALA A 220 13.02 -13.21 -24.46
N LEU A 221 11.89 -12.53 -24.25
CA LEU A 221 10.66 -12.75 -25.03
C LEU A 221 10.89 -12.17 -26.43
N ALA A 222 11.06 -13.05 -27.43
CA ALA A 222 11.35 -12.65 -28.80
C ALA A 222 10.11 -12.13 -29.56
N ALA A 223 8.92 -12.47 -29.05
CA ALA A 223 7.64 -12.13 -29.66
C ALA A 223 7.28 -10.64 -29.49
N THR A 224 6.60 -10.10 -30.50
CA THR A 224 6.02 -8.74 -30.45
C THR A 224 4.49 -8.76 -30.54
N GLN A 225 3.90 -9.91 -30.86
CA GLN A 225 2.46 -10.10 -30.89
C GLN A 225 1.94 -10.45 -29.49
N GLU A 226 0.87 -9.78 -29.08
CA GLU A 226 0.29 -9.91 -27.73
C GLU A 226 0.01 -11.37 -27.34
N ALA A 227 -0.66 -12.12 -28.21
CA ALA A 227 -1.04 -13.51 -27.93
C ALA A 227 0.18 -14.41 -27.66
N GLU A 228 1.26 -14.22 -28.43
CA GLU A 228 2.48 -15.01 -28.29
C GLU A 228 3.29 -14.60 -27.05
N VAL A 229 3.32 -13.30 -26.74
CA VAL A 229 3.94 -12.79 -25.50
C VAL A 229 3.22 -13.34 -24.27
N LEU A 230 1.88 -13.31 -24.26
CA LEU A 230 1.09 -13.86 -23.15
C LEU A 230 1.34 -15.36 -22.97
N ALA A 231 1.32 -16.14 -24.06
CA ALA A 231 1.58 -17.57 -24.01
C ALA A 231 2.98 -17.90 -23.45
N GLN A 232 4.01 -17.14 -23.83
CA GLN A 232 5.36 -17.32 -23.28
C GLN A 232 5.44 -16.98 -21.79
N ILE A 233 4.71 -15.95 -21.35
CA ILE A 233 4.64 -15.60 -19.92
C ILE A 233 3.94 -16.72 -19.15
N GLU A 234 2.79 -17.20 -19.59
CA GLU A 234 2.06 -18.31 -18.94
C GLU A 234 2.92 -19.57 -18.84
N GLN A 235 3.61 -19.93 -19.92
CA GLN A 235 4.54 -21.04 -19.94
C GLN A 235 5.67 -20.86 -18.92
N PHE A 236 6.20 -19.64 -18.78
CA PHE A 236 7.25 -19.34 -17.83
C PHE A 236 6.76 -19.44 -16.37
N LEU A 237 5.57 -18.93 -16.09
CA LEU A 237 4.91 -19.03 -14.78
C LEU A 237 4.72 -20.50 -14.38
N ALA A 238 4.16 -21.31 -15.29
CA ALA A 238 3.94 -22.73 -15.07
C ALA A 238 5.24 -23.52 -14.84
N ALA A 239 6.36 -23.09 -15.43
CA ALA A 239 7.66 -23.71 -15.24
C ALA A 239 8.35 -23.33 -13.91
N HIS A 240 7.89 -22.27 -13.22
CA HIS A 240 8.52 -21.74 -12.01
C HIS A 240 7.55 -21.58 -10.83
N PRO A 241 6.74 -22.58 -10.46
CA PRO A 241 5.67 -22.42 -9.46
C PRO A 241 6.18 -22.02 -8.06
N GLY A 242 7.43 -22.38 -7.71
CA GLY A 242 8.06 -22.04 -6.43
C GLY A 242 8.83 -20.72 -6.40
N ASN A 243 8.72 -19.90 -7.45
CA ASN A 243 9.45 -18.63 -7.56
C ASN A 243 8.50 -17.44 -7.59
N TYR A 244 8.99 -16.33 -7.05
CA TYR A 244 8.44 -15.01 -7.35
C TYR A 244 8.78 -14.70 -8.80
N VAL A 245 7.81 -14.26 -9.60
CA VAL A 245 8.03 -13.80 -10.97
C VAL A 245 7.51 -12.38 -11.10
N ARG A 246 8.31 -11.50 -11.70
CA ARG A 246 7.94 -10.12 -12.00
C ARG A 246 8.02 -9.81 -13.49
N LEU A 247 7.07 -9.01 -13.93
CA LEU A 247 6.96 -8.43 -15.25
C LEU A 247 7.72 -7.09 -15.30
N LEU A 248 8.41 -6.85 -16.41
CA LEU A 248 9.18 -5.64 -16.66
C LEU A 248 8.77 -5.01 -17.99
N GLY A 249 8.67 -3.69 -18.01
CA GLY A 249 8.56 -2.91 -19.25
C GLY A 249 9.90 -2.31 -19.64
N ILE A 250 10.33 -2.52 -20.86
CA ILE A 250 11.62 -2.10 -21.36
C ILE A 250 11.39 -1.17 -22.55
N ASN A 251 11.78 0.09 -22.42
CA ASN A 251 11.77 1.03 -23.53
C ASN A 251 13.01 0.77 -24.42
N PRO A 252 12.84 0.26 -25.65
CA PRO A 252 13.97 -0.11 -26.50
C PRO A 252 14.77 1.11 -27.01
N ARG A 253 14.16 2.30 -27.05
CA ARG A 253 14.83 3.54 -27.50
C ARG A 253 15.70 4.13 -26.39
N ALA A 254 15.17 4.18 -25.17
CA ALA A 254 15.88 4.71 -24.01
C ALA A 254 16.80 3.67 -23.33
N LYS A 255 16.68 2.38 -23.67
CA LYS A 255 17.33 1.24 -22.99
C LYS A 255 17.12 1.27 -21.48
N GLN A 256 15.92 1.66 -21.05
CA GLN A 256 15.55 1.83 -19.64
C GLN A 256 14.32 1.00 -19.27
N ARG A 257 14.28 0.58 -17.99
CA ARG A 257 13.12 -0.05 -17.38
C ARG A 257 12.07 1.03 -17.08
N GLN A 258 10.84 0.82 -17.52
CA GLN A 258 9.71 1.75 -17.36
C GLN A 258 8.78 1.35 -16.23
N PHE A 259 8.64 0.04 -15.97
CA PHE A 259 7.88 -0.45 -14.83
C PHE A 259 8.38 -1.85 -14.41
N GLU A 260 8.04 -2.22 -13.18
CA GLU A 260 8.19 -3.56 -12.63
C GLU A 260 6.95 -3.94 -11.81
N GLN A 261 6.47 -5.17 -11.93
CA GLN A 261 5.29 -5.67 -11.20
C GLN A 261 5.43 -7.16 -10.92
N VAL A 262 5.23 -7.60 -9.68
CA VAL A 262 5.21 -9.04 -9.36
C VAL A 262 3.89 -9.64 -9.84
N ILE A 263 3.96 -10.69 -10.67
CA ILE A 263 2.82 -11.37 -11.31
C ILE A 263 2.63 -12.81 -10.80
N GLN A 264 3.59 -13.34 -10.04
CA GLN A 264 3.46 -14.63 -9.37
C GLN A 264 4.22 -14.61 -8.04
N MET A 265 3.63 -15.25 -7.04
CA MET A 265 4.22 -15.50 -5.74
C MET A 265 4.18 -17.02 -5.49
N PRO A 266 5.20 -17.61 -4.86
CA PRO A 266 5.14 -19.00 -4.44
C PRO A 266 4.07 -19.18 -3.36
N GLU A 267 3.40 -20.34 -3.38
CA GLU A 267 2.49 -20.77 -2.29
C GLU A 267 3.22 -20.90 -0.95
#